data_AF-A0A954U8U1-F1
#
_entry.id   AF-A0A954U8U1-F1
#
_cell.length_a   1.000
_cell.length_b   1.000
_cell.length_c   1.000
_cell.angle_alpha   90.00
_cell.angle_beta   90.00
_cell.angle_gamma   90.00
#
_symmetry.space_group_name_H-M   'P 1'
#
loop_
_entity.id
_entity.type
_entity.pdbx_description
1 polymer ?
#
loop_
_entity_poly.entity_id
_entity_poly.type
_entity_poly.pdbx_seq_one_letter_code
_entity_poly.pdbx_strand_id
1 'polypeptide(L)'
;GSFTKLNANGHIRIGRGEMKAVAIVTDAVRPGVLWTNALRPGSPANSLVHRVPDPISNRYRFKLGKGKIKKIGESPYKTDFTQLTFAPRTVIV
;
A
#
# COMPACT_ATOMS: atom_id res chain seq x y z
N GLY A 1 6.30 -2.20 -24.85
CA GLY A 1 6.84 -0.83 -24.66
C GLY A 1 7.13 -0.59 -23.19
N SER A 2 8.13 0.23 -22.84
CA SER A 2 8.37 0.61 -21.43
C SER A 2 7.31 1.61 -20.94
N PHE A 3 7.15 1.75 -19.62
CA PHE A 3 6.25 2.75 -19.01
C PHE A 3 6.45 4.14 -19.62
N THR A 4 7.70 4.59 -19.75
CA THR A 4 8.05 5.90 -20.31
C THR A 4 7.53 6.08 -21.75
N LYS A 5 7.67 5.08 -22.60
CA LYS A 5 7.18 5.13 -23.99
C LYS A 5 5.65 5.17 -24.05
N LEU A 6 4.99 4.38 -23.21
CA LEU A 6 3.52 4.40 -23.14
C LEU A 6 2.98 5.76 -22.71
N ASN A 7 3.66 6.43 -21.78
CA ASN A 7 3.27 7.77 -21.32
C ASN A 7 3.57 8.85 -22.38
N ALA A 8 4.74 8.80 -23.03
CA ALA A 8 5.11 9.74 -24.09
C ALA A 8 4.15 9.67 -25.29
N ASN A 9 3.65 8.48 -25.60
CA ASN A 9 2.70 8.26 -26.70
C ASN A 9 1.23 8.52 -26.30
N GLY A 10 0.96 8.97 -25.07
CA GLY A 10 -0.40 9.28 -24.60
C GLY A 10 -1.29 8.06 -24.31
N HIS A 11 -0.75 6.85 -24.28
CA HIS A 11 -1.53 5.63 -23.99
C HIS A 11 -1.84 5.46 -22.49
N ILE A 12 -1.05 6.09 -21.63
CA ILE A 12 -1.23 6.09 -20.18
C ILE A 12 -1.05 7.50 -19.63
N ARG A 13 -1.47 7.70 -18.38
CA ARG A 13 -1.26 8.95 -17.63
C ARG A 13 -0.81 8.66 -16.22
N ILE A 14 -0.11 9.61 -15.62
CA ILE A 14 0.21 9.59 -14.18
C ILE A 14 -1.07 9.98 -13.42
N GLY A 15 -1.55 9.06 -12.59
CA GLY A 15 -2.66 9.29 -11.67
C GLY A 15 -2.20 9.58 -10.25
N ARG A 16 -3.15 9.87 -9.36
CA ARG A 16 -2.95 9.96 -7.91
C ARG A 16 -3.89 8.98 -7.21
N GLY A 17 -3.37 8.27 -6.23
CA GLY A 17 -4.12 7.41 -5.34
C GLY A 17 -3.71 7.72 -3.90
N GLU A 18 -4.68 7.66 -2.98
CA GLU A 18 -4.45 7.93 -1.56
C GLU A 18 -5.33 7.01 -0.71
N MET A 19 -4.83 6.63 0.46
CA MET A 19 -5.57 5.87 1.45
C MET A 19 -5.15 6.29 2.86
N LYS A 20 -5.98 6.00 3.86
CA LYS A 20 -5.65 6.20 5.28
C LYS A 20 -5.53 4.85 5.99
N ALA A 21 -4.44 4.62 6.70
CA ALA A 21 -4.22 3.37 7.42
C ALA A 21 -3.75 3.64 8.85
N VAL A 22 -3.98 2.66 9.72
CA VAL A 22 -3.31 2.58 11.02
C VAL A 22 -1.93 1.97 10.80
N ALA A 23 -0.88 2.65 11.24
CA ALA A 23 0.48 2.15 11.15
C ALA A 23 0.74 1.12 12.25
N ILE A 24 1.23 -0.06 11.87
CA ILE A 24 1.73 -1.09 12.78
C ILE A 24 3.24 -1.19 12.54
N VAL A 25 4.03 -0.95 13.59
CA VAL A 25 5.49 -1.05 13.52
C VAL A 25 5.89 -2.49 13.78
N THR A 26 6.69 -3.06 12.88
CA THR A 26 7.16 -4.45 12.98
C THR A 26 8.49 -4.60 12.26
N ASP A 27 9.33 -5.49 12.76
CA ASP A 27 10.58 -5.96 12.17
C ASP A 27 10.38 -7.01 11.05
N ALA A 28 9.18 -7.59 10.94
CA ALA A 28 8.83 -8.56 9.91
C ALA A 28 8.86 -7.96 8.48
N VAL A 29 8.86 -6.63 8.36
CA VAL A 29 8.92 -5.91 7.09
C VAL A 29 10.24 -5.13 7.03
N ARG A 30 10.98 -5.32 5.94
CA ARG A 30 12.28 -4.65 5.73
C ARG A 30 12.13 -3.12 5.74
N PRO A 31 13.14 -2.37 6.22
CA PRO A 31 13.15 -0.92 6.13
C PRO A 31 12.86 -0.43 4.70
N GLY A 32 11.99 0.58 4.58
CA GLY A 32 11.57 1.14 3.29
C GLY A 32 10.49 0.35 2.54
N VAL A 33 10.03 -0.79 3.08
CA VAL A 33 8.92 -1.57 2.53
C VAL A 33 7.69 -1.43 3.42
N LEU A 34 6.51 -1.46 2.81
CA LEU A 34 5.23 -1.49 3.51
C LEU A 34 4.48 -2.76 3.16
N TRP A 35 3.64 -3.20 4.09
CA TRP A 35 2.64 -4.23 3.85
C TRP A 35 1.26 -3.70 4.24
N THR A 36 0.26 -3.96 3.40
CA THR A 36 -1.13 -3.52 3.62
C THR A 36 -2.08 -4.58 3.12
N ASN A 37 -3.27 -4.68 3.75
CA ASN A 37 -4.38 -5.39 3.13
C ASN A 37 -4.88 -4.62 1.89
N ALA A 38 -4.98 -5.31 0.75
CA ALA A 38 -5.31 -4.70 -0.52
C ALA A 38 -6.76 -4.16 -0.60
N LEU A 39 -7.71 -4.80 0.11
CA LEU A 39 -9.15 -4.63 -0.10
C LEU A 39 -9.92 -4.33 1.20
N ARG A 40 -9.27 -3.70 2.19
CA ARG A 40 -9.96 -3.26 3.41
C ARG A 40 -11.08 -2.27 3.01
N PRO A 41 -12.36 -2.56 3.33
CA PRO A 41 -13.45 -1.62 3.05
C PRO A 41 -13.18 -0.24 3.67
N GLY A 42 -13.42 0.82 2.91
CA GLY A 42 -13.15 2.20 3.32
C GLY A 42 -11.68 2.65 3.21
N SER A 43 -10.74 1.74 2.99
CA SER A 43 -9.33 2.09 2.76
C SER A 43 -8.62 1.12 1.81
N PRO A 44 -8.92 1.21 0.50
CA PRO A 44 -8.45 0.25 -0.48
C PRO A 44 -7.00 0.54 -0.92
N ALA A 45 -6.03 -0.30 -0.49
CA ALA A 45 -4.62 -0.10 -0.81
C ALA A 45 -4.26 -0.38 -2.28
N ASN A 46 -5.09 -1.14 -3.00
CA ASN A 46 -4.94 -1.30 -4.44
C ASN A 46 -5.09 0.03 -5.21
N SER A 47 -5.65 1.08 -4.60
CA SER A 47 -5.65 2.44 -5.18
C SER A 47 -4.24 3.03 -5.34
N LEU A 48 -3.26 2.50 -4.60
CA LEU A 48 -1.86 2.94 -4.63
C LEU A 48 -1.01 2.25 -5.72
N VAL A 49 -1.56 1.24 -6.40
CA VAL A 49 -0.83 0.50 -7.44
C VAL A 49 -1.10 1.07 -8.83
N HIS A 50 -0.12 0.98 -9.72
CA HIS A 50 -0.28 1.46 -11.08
C HIS A 50 -1.19 0.54 -11.90
N ARG A 51 -1.91 1.11 -12.87
CA ARG A 51 -2.80 0.37 -13.78
C ARG A 51 -2.11 -0.20 -15.02
N VAL A 52 -0.79 0.00 -15.15
CA VAL A 52 -0.01 -0.57 -16.26
C VAL A 52 0.23 -2.07 -15.99
N PRO A 53 -0.32 -2.98 -16.80
CA PRO A 53 -0.11 -4.41 -16.59
C PRO A 53 1.30 -4.84 -17.00
N ASP A 54 1.68 -6.05 -16.59
CA ASP A 54 2.86 -6.72 -17.08
C ASP A 54 2.77 -6.96 -18.60
N PRO A 55 3.78 -6.57 -19.40
CA PRO A 55 3.68 -6.64 -20.86
C PRO A 55 3.75 -8.06 -21.43
N ILE A 56 4.11 -9.07 -20.62
CA ILE A 56 4.20 -10.47 -21.06
C ILE A 56 2.89 -11.20 -20.74
N SER A 57 2.44 -11.07 -19.49
CA SER A 57 1.29 -11.84 -18.97
C SER A 57 -0.02 -11.05 -18.91
N ASN A 58 0.01 -9.75 -19.19
CA ASN A 58 -1.10 -8.81 -19.02
C ASN A 58 -1.70 -8.77 -17.60
N ARG A 59 -0.95 -9.25 -16.58
CA ARG A 59 -1.39 -9.24 -15.18
C ARG A 59 -1.01 -7.94 -14.48
N TYR A 60 -1.88 -7.47 -13.59
CA TYR A 60 -1.58 -6.32 -12.74
C TYR A 60 -0.49 -6.62 -11.72
N ARG A 61 0.33 -5.62 -11.43
CA ARG A 61 1.48 -5.73 -10.52
C ARG A 61 1.14 -5.23 -9.12
N PHE A 62 0.16 -5.87 -8.47
CA PHE A 62 -0.39 -5.41 -7.18
C PHE A 62 0.62 -5.34 -6.03
N LYS A 63 1.73 -6.06 -6.12
CA LYS A 63 2.80 -6.04 -5.11
C LYS A 63 3.77 -4.86 -5.29
N LEU A 64 3.63 -4.08 -6.36
CA LEU A 64 4.51 -2.96 -6.70
C LEU A 64 3.72 -1.65 -6.63
N GLY A 65 4.03 -0.86 -5.61
CA GLY A 65 3.53 0.49 -5.43
C GLY A 65 4.64 1.34 -4.82
N LYS A 66 4.62 2.65 -5.10
CA LYS A 66 5.52 3.62 -4.47
C LYS A 66 4.70 4.82 -4.03
N GLY A 67 4.88 5.22 -2.78
CA GLY A 67 4.16 6.34 -2.19
C GLY A 67 4.99 7.04 -1.14
N LYS A 68 4.46 8.16 -0.64
CA LYS A 68 4.99 8.88 0.53
C LYS A 68 4.04 8.64 1.70
N ILE A 69 4.59 8.55 2.90
CA ILE A 69 3.82 8.40 4.13
C ILE A 69 3.77 9.76 4.82
N LYS A 70 2.60 10.13 5.35
CA LYS A 70 2.41 11.32 6.18
C LYS A 70 1.57 10.94 7.40
N LYS A 71 2.02 11.34 8.60
CA LYS A 71 1.19 11.24 9.82
C LYS A 71 0.02 12.21 9.70
N ILE A 72 -1.20 11.71 9.89
CA ILE A 72 -2.44 12.50 9.78
C ILE A 72 -3.14 12.71 11.13
N GLY A 73 -2.73 11.98 12.17
CA GLY A 73 -3.35 12.02 13.49
C GLY A 73 -2.85 10.89 14.37
N GLU A 74 -3.37 10.83 15.59
CA GLU A 74 -3.17 9.72 16.52
C GLU A 74 -4.15 8.58 16.21
N SER A 75 -3.72 7.33 16.40
CA SER A 75 -4.59 6.17 16.21
C SER A 75 -5.67 6.13 17.31
N PRO A 76 -6.94 5.87 16.97
CA PRO A 76 -7.99 5.67 17.98
C PRO A 76 -7.69 4.46 18.88
N TYR A 77 -6.87 3.52 18.42
CA TYR A 77 -6.51 2.30 19.14
C TYR A 77 -5.28 2.45 20.04
N LYS A 78 -4.73 3.67 20.19
CA LYS A 78 -3.49 3.88 20.96
C LYS A 78 -3.69 3.57 22.45
N THR A 79 -4.84 3.92 22.99
CA THR A 79 -5.18 3.76 24.42
C THR A 79 -6.36 2.82 24.65
N ASP A 80 -7.08 2.42 23.60
CA ASP A 80 -8.17 1.44 23.64
C ASP A 80 -7.83 0.24 22.75
N PHE A 81 -7.68 -0.92 23.39
CA PHE A 81 -7.27 -2.17 22.74
C PHE A 81 -8.43 -3.14 22.51
N THR A 82 -9.69 -2.73 22.74
CA THR A 82 -10.87 -3.59 22.59
C THR A 82 -11.09 -4.04 21.14
N GLN A 83 -10.61 -3.27 20.16
CA GLN A 83 -10.78 -3.55 18.73
C GLN A 83 -9.48 -3.91 18.01
N LEU A 84 -8.32 -3.49 18.54
CA LEU A 84 -7.02 -3.69 17.90
C LEU A 84 -5.89 -3.68 18.94
N THR A 85 -4.94 -4.59 18.77
CA THR A 85 -3.66 -4.58 19.50
C THR A 85 -2.49 -4.29 18.57
N PHE A 86 -1.50 -3.58 19.09
CA PHE A 86 -0.18 -3.35 18.47
C PHE A 86 0.87 -4.38 18.88
N ALA A 87 0.46 -5.42 19.63
CA ALA A 87 1.35 -6.52 19.97
C ALA A 87 1.98 -7.16 18.71
N PRO A 88 3.25 -7.58 18.77
CA PRO A 88 3.90 -8.28 17.67
C PRO A 88 3.11 -9.53 17.25
N ARG A 89 3.04 -9.78 15.95
CA ARG A 89 2.40 -11.00 15.39
C ARG A 89 3.40 -12.11 15.08
N THR A 90 4.69 -11.86 15.30
CA THR A 90 5.80 -12.78 15.05
C THR A 90 6.13 -13.66 16.26
N VAL A 91 5.58 -13.33 17.44
CA VAL A 91 5.75 -14.13 18.65
C VAL A 91 4.76 -15.28 18.59
N ILE A 92 5.27 -16.50 18.43
CA ILE A 92 4.52 -17.72 18.70
C ILE A 92 4.59 -17.93 20.21
N VAL A 93 3.43 -17.96 20.87
CA VAL A 93 3.29 -18.30 22.30
C VAL A 93 2.87 -19.75 22.42
#